data_AF-A0A0N8K8R2-F1
#
_entry.id   AF-A0A0N8K8R2-F1
#
_cell.length_a   1.000
_cell.length_b   1.000
_cell.length_c   1.000
_cell.angle_alpha   90.00
_cell.angle_beta   90.00
_cell.angle_gamma   90.00
#
_symmetry.space_group_name_H-M   'P 1'
#
loop_
_entity.id
_entity.type
_entity.pdbx_description
1 polymer ?
#
loop_
_entity_poly.entity_id
_entity_poly.type
_entity_poly.pdbx_seq_one_letter_code
_entity_poly.pdbx_strand_id
1 'polypeptide(L)'
;MSTELNQENFRRIYRLNWILCGPLLLLFGWPYYLLVVPGAGVEVGLAGGFLFSLTFTLTILHGHIAVALGSLHIDQYYGWQMSKKALSRLAFHPVLFTTRFRVMVFSISIVLLMGSLVH
;
A
#
# COMPACT_ATOMS: atom_id res chain seq x y z
N MET A 1 -15.08 -29.41 -5.61
CA MET A 1 -13.82 -29.18 -4.87
C MET A 1 -13.25 -27.87 -5.37
N SER A 2 -13.18 -26.90 -4.47
CA SER A 2 -13.09 -25.43 -4.61
C SER A 2 -12.20 -24.86 -5.74
N THR A 3 -12.85 -24.24 -6.73
CA THR A 3 -12.27 -23.42 -7.81
C THR A 3 -11.54 -22.16 -7.30
N GLU A 4 -11.71 -21.80 -6.02
CA GLU A 4 -11.06 -20.64 -5.37
C GLU A 4 -9.56 -20.83 -5.11
N LEU A 5 -9.11 -22.08 -4.99
CA LEU A 5 -7.72 -22.48 -4.71
C LEU A 5 -6.88 -22.69 -5.98
N ASN A 6 -7.16 -21.93 -7.05
CA ASN A 6 -6.37 -22.01 -8.27
C ASN A 6 -5.22 -20.98 -8.23
N GLN A 7 -3.97 -21.43 -8.37
CA GLN A 7 -2.80 -20.53 -8.46
C GLN A 7 -2.93 -19.47 -9.56
N GLU A 8 -3.76 -19.72 -10.58
CA GLU A 8 -4.08 -18.73 -11.61
C GLU A 8 -4.82 -17.51 -11.05
N ASN A 9 -5.72 -17.70 -10.07
CA ASN A 9 -6.37 -16.60 -9.36
C ASN A 9 -5.35 -15.77 -8.56
N PHE A 10 -4.40 -16.42 -7.89
CA PHE A 10 -3.32 -15.71 -7.18
C PHE A 10 -2.49 -14.85 -8.13
N ARG A 11 -2.12 -15.39 -9.31
CA ARG A 11 -1.42 -14.62 -10.36
C ARG A 11 -2.25 -13.45 -10.87
N ARG A 12 -3.56 -13.63 -11.03
CA ARG A 12 -4.48 -12.57 -11.49
C ARG A 12 -4.53 -11.43 -10.47
N ILE A 13 -4.79 -11.75 -9.20
CA ILE A 13 -4.86 -10.75 -8.11
C ILE A 13 -3.53 -10.02 -7.97
N TYR A 14 -2.41 -10.76 -8.01
CA TYR A 14 -1.07 -10.17 -7.95
C TYR A 14 -0.80 -9.17 -9.09
N ARG A 15 -1.19 -9.50 -10.33
CA ARG A 15 -1.04 -8.58 -11.48
C ARG A 15 -1.90 -7.33 -11.32
N LEU A 16 -3.15 -7.50 -10.89
CA LEU A 16 -4.05 -6.36 -10.63
C LEU A 16 -3.50 -5.46 -9.52
N ASN A 17 -2.98 -6.03 -8.43
CA ASN A 17 -2.38 -5.26 -7.35
C ASN A 17 -1.17 -4.43 -7.82
N TRP A 18 -0.33 -4.97 -8.71
CA TRP A 18 0.75 -4.22 -9.33
C TRP A 18 0.24 -3.05 -10.18
N ILE A 19 -0.78 -3.30 -11.01
CA ILE A 19 -1.38 -2.28 -11.88
C ILE A 19 -2.04 -1.17 -11.06
N LEU A 20 -2.71 -1.52 -9.95
CA LEU A 20 -3.39 -0.58 -9.06
C LEU A 20 -2.42 0.21 -8.19
N CYS A 21 -1.27 -0.35 -7.81
CA CYS A 21 -0.33 0.29 -6.88
C CYS A 21 0.13 1.68 -7.37
N GLY A 22 0.55 1.80 -8.64
CA GLY A 22 1.03 3.06 -9.20
C GLY A 22 -0.03 4.19 -9.19
N PRO A 23 -1.21 3.98 -9.81
CA PRO A 23 -2.29 4.96 -9.81
C PRO A 23 -2.75 5.37 -8.41
N LEU A 24 -2.82 4.43 -7.46
CA LEU A 24 -3.24 4.73 -6.08
C LEU A 24 -2.19 5.59 -5.36
N LEU A 25 -0.90 5.30 -5.52
CA LEU A 25 0.17 6.12 -4.94
C LEU A 25 0.10 7.56 -5.45
N LEU A 26 -0.17 7.76 -6.74
CA LEU A 26 -0.34 9.08 -7.32
C LEU A 26 -1.61 9.77 -6.79
N LEU A 27 -2.74 9.06 -6.80
CA LEU A 27 -4.06 9.56 -6.42
C LEU A 27 -4.10 10.06 -4.97
N PHE A 28 -3.46 9.34 -4.04
CA PHE A 28 -3.43 9.76 -2.64
C PHE A 28 -2.24 10.67 -2.31
N GLY A 29 -1.17 10.66 -3.10
CA GLY A 29 0.04 11.43 -2.82
C GLY A 29 -0.06 12.89 -3.23
N TRP A 30 -0.70 13.17 -4.38
CA TRP A 30 -0.76 14.52 -4.92
C TRP A 30 -1.50 15.55 -4.02
N PRO A 31 -2.60 15.24 -3.30
CA PRO A 31 -3.27 16.24 -2.46
C PRO A 31 -2.40 16.61 -1.26
N TYR A 32 -1.71 15.62 -0.68
CA TYR A 32 -0.75 15.84 0.40
C TYR A 32 0.38 16.76 -0.07
N TYR A 33 0.95 16.47 -1.24
CA TYR A 33 2.02 17.28 -1.84
C TYR A 33 1.58 18.75 -1.98
N LEU A 34 0.39 19.01 -2.52
CA LEU A 34 -0.12 20.37 -2.71
C LEU A 34 -0.30 21.15 -1.40
N LEU A 35 -0.66 20.47 -0.31
CA LEU A 35 -0.84 21.11 1.00
C LEU A 35 0.49 21.45 1.68
N VAL A 36 1.54 20.69 1.42
CA VAL A 36 2.81 20.78 2.16
C VAL A 36 3.84 21.66 1.45
N VAL A 37 3.88 21.62 0.12
CA VAL A 37 4.88 22.34 -0.69
C VAL A 37 4.95 23.85 -0.39
N PRO A 38 3.83 24.58 -0.20
CA PRO A 38 3.89 26.01 0.07
C PRO A 38 4.59 26.39 1.38
N GLY A 39 4.54 25.53 2.41
CA GLY A 39 5.08 25.82 3.75
C GLY A 39 6.42 25.12 4.06
N ALA A 40 6.60 23.87 3.59
CA ALA A 40 7.77 23.05 3.95
C ALA A 40 8.62 22.61 2.74
N GLY A 41 8.27 23.05 1.54
CA GLY A 41 9.02 22.78 0.32
C GLY A 41 8.77 21.40 -0.30
N VAL A 42 9.42 21.19 -1.46
CA VAL A 42 9.18 20.04 -2.34
C VAL A 42 9.60 18.71 -1.71
N GLU A 43 10.73 18.68 -1.00
CA GLU A 43 11.27 17.46 -0.41
C GLU A 43 10.32 16.85 0.64
N VAL A 44 9.81 17.69 1.56
CA VAL A 44 8.87 17.27 2.60
C VAL A 44 7.53 16.88 1.99
N GLY A 45 7.07 17.61 0.96
CA GLY A 45 5.87 17.29 0.21
C GLY A 45 5.93 15.92 -0.47
N LEU A 46 7.05 15.58 -1.11
CA LEU A 46 7.25 14.28 -1.76
C LEU A 46 7.36 13.15 -0.73
N ALA A 47 8.16 13.34 0.32
CA ALA A 47 8.37 12.31 1.35
C ALA A 47 7.07 12.02 2.11
N GLY A 48 6.41 13.05 2.63
CA GLY A 48 5.15 12.91 3.35
C GLY A 48 4.02 12.41 2.44
N GLY A 49 3.96 12.89 1.20
CA GLY A 49 2.96 12.48 0.21
C GLY A 49 3.10 11.01 -0.15
N PHE A 50 4.33 10.51 -0.29
CA PHE A 50 4.61 9.09 -0.48
C PHE A 50 4.18 8.24 0.72
N LEU A 51 4.52 8.65 1.96
CA LEU A 51 4.14 7.89 3.16
C LEU A 51 2.61 7.86 3.35
N PHE A 52 1.95 8.99 3.12
CA PHE A 52 0.50 9.09 3.17
C PHE A 52 -0.14 8.19 2.12
N SER A 53 0.28 8.29 0.86
CA SER A 53 -0.29 7.52 -0.23
C SER A 53 -0.02 6.02 -0.12
N LEU A 54 1.16 5.64 0.39
CA LEU A 54 1.53 4.25 0.66
C LEU A 54 0.54 3.60 1.63
N THR A 55 0.14 4.31 2.68
CA THR A 55 -0.83 3.78 3.67
C THR A 55 -2.17 3.42 3.03
N PHE A 56 -2.75 4.35 2.26
CA PHE A 56 -4.05 4.12 1.61
C PHE A 56 -3.94 3.07 0.50
N THR A 57 -2.87 3.10 -0.27
CA THR A 57 -2.59 2.10 -1.30
C THR A 57 -2.53 0.70 -0.68
N LEU A 58 -1.77 0.50 0.39
CA LEU A 58 -1.68 -0.78 1.09
C LEU A 58 -3.02 -1.22 1.68
N THR A 59 -3.84 -0.29 2.16
CA THR A 59 -5.18 -0.58 2.68
C THR A 59 -6.11 -1.09 1.58
N ILE A 60 -6.15 -0.42 0.43
CA ILE A 60 -6.98 -0.80 -0.72
C ILE A 60 -6.52 -2.13 -1.30
N LEU A 61 -5.21 -2.30 -1.48
CA LEU A 61 -4.65 -3.55 -2.01
C LEU A 61 -4.93 -4.73 -1.06
N HIS A 62 -4.80 -4.53 0.25
CA HIS A 62 -5.19 -5.54 1.24
C HIS A 62 -6.68 -5.87 1.16
N GLY A 63 -7.53 -4.85 1.10
CA GLY A 63 -8.98 -5.01 0.95
C GLY A 63 -9.35 -5.77 -0.32
N HIS A 64 -8.71 -5.46 -1.44
CA HIS A 64 -8.90 -6.18 -2.70
C HIS A 64 -8.55 -7.66 -2.58
N ILE A 65 -7.43 -8.01 -1.92
CA ILE A 65 -7.06 -9.40 -1.65
C ILE A 65 -8.12 -10.09 -0.76
N ALA A 66 -8.55 -9.42 0.31
CA ALA A 66 -9.52 -9.97 1.25
C ALA A 66 -10.88 -10.22 0.60
N VAL A 67 -11.34 -9.33 -0.28
CA VAL A 67 -12.59 -9.49 -1.03
C VAL A 67 -12.45 -10.56 -2.10
N ALA A 68 -11.30 -10.65 -2.79
CA ALA A 68 -11.12 -11.59 -3.89
C ALA A 68 -10.88 -13.05 -3.46
N LEU A 69 -10.33 -13.28 -2.26
CA LEU A 69 -9.97 -14.62 -1.76
C LEU A 69 -10.73 -15.06 -0.51
N GLY A 70 -11.34 -14.13 0.23
CA GLY A 70 -11.87 -14.39 1.56
C GLY A 70 -10.78 -14.55 2.62
N SER A 71 -11.13 -14.34 3.89
CA SER A 71 -10.17 -14.30 5.01
C SER A 71 -9.37 -15.60 5.21
N LEU A 72 -9.95 -16.76 4.90
CA LEU A 72 -9.31 -18.07 5.09
C LEU A 72 -8.13 -18.32 4.13
N HIS A 73 -8.10 -17.69 2.96
CA HIS A 73 -7.13 -18.00 1.91
C HIS A 73 -6.03 -16.93 1.77
N ILE A 74 -6.08 -15.87 2.56
CA ILE A 74 -5.10 -14.76 2.54
C ILE A 74 -3.71 -15.27 2.90
N ASP A 75 -3.59 -16.13 3.91
CA ASP A 75 -2.28 -16.65 4.36
C ASP A 75 -1.62 -17.52 3.29
N GLN A 76 -2.41 -18.30 2.56
CA GLN A 76 -1.93 -19.11 1.44
C GLN A 76 -1.47 -18.23 0.27
N TYR A 77 -2.16 -17.13 0.00
CA TYR A 77 -1.75 -16.14 -1.00
C TYR A 77 -0.43 -15.48 -0.63
N TYR A 78 -0.27 -15.04 0.62
CA TYR A 78 0.98 -14.45 1.10
C TYR A 78 2.13 -15.47 1.09
N GLY A 79 1.87 -16.72 1.47
CA GLY A 79 2.85 -17.81 1.35
C GLY A 79 3.30 -18.03 -0.10
N TRP A 80 2.35 -18.07 -1.04
CA TRP A 80 2.65 -18.14 -2.47
C TRP A 80 3.45 -16.91 -2.95
N GLN A 81 3.11 -15.72 -2.47
CA GLN A 81 3.79 -14.48 -2.84
C GLN A 81 5.24 -14.44 -2.35
N MET A 82 5.51 -14.97 -1.16
CA MET A 82 6.87 -15.08 -0.61
C MET A 82 7.76 -16.00 -1.45
N SER A 83 7.19 -16.94 -2.21
CA SER A 83 7.95 -17.79 -3.15
C SER A 83 8.47 -17.05 -4.40
N LYS A 84 8.06 -15.79 -4.63
CA LYS A 84 8.49 -14.98 -5.79
C LYS A 84 9.87 -14.33 -5.59
N LYS A 85 10.41 -13.76 -6.69
CA LYS A 85 11.69 -13.04 -6.73
C LYS A 85 11.76 -11.93 -5.68
N ALA A 86 12.98 -11.59 -5.24
CA ALA A 86 13.24 -10.65 -4.14
C ALA A 86 12.54 -9.29 -4.29
N LEU A 87 12.54 -8.69 -5.50
CA LEU A 87 11.90 -7.38 -5.75
C LEU A 87 10.38 -7.42 -5.49
N SER A 88 9.73 -8.48 -5.96
CA SER A 88 8.30 -8.73 -5.77
C SER A 88 7.95 -9.06 -4.32
N ARG A 89 8.87 -9.73 -3.63
CA ARG A 89 8.76 -10.05 -2.21
C ARG A 89 8.83 -8.79 -1.34
N LEU A 90 9.69 -7.83 -1.72
CA LEU A 90 9.84 -6.57 -0.98
C LEU A 90 8.63 -5.65 -1.18
N ALA A 91 8.17 -5.48 -2.42
CA ALA A 91 7.09 -4.55 -2.76
C ALA A 91 5.76 -4.87 -2.06
N PHE A 92 5.54 -6.15 -1.74
CA PHE A 92 4.28 -6.63 -1.16
C PHE A 92 4.54 -7.62 -0.03
N HIS A 93 5.54 -7.34 0.79
CA HIS A 93 5.81 -8.14 1.97
C HIS A 93 4.60 -8.15 2.91
N PRO A 94 4.20 -9.29 3.52
CA PRO A 94 3.02 -9.36 4.39
C PRO A 94 3.02 -8.34 5.54
N VAL A 95 4.21 -7.97 6.02
CA VAL A 95 4.41 -6.92 7.04
C VAL A 95 3.80 -5.58 6.61
N LEU A 96 3.89 -5.21 5.34
CA LEU A 96 3.33 -3.96 4.80
C LEU A 96 1.79 -3.94 4.90
N PHE A 97 1.17 -5.12 4.89
CA PHE A 97 -0.28 -5.27 5.00
C PHE A 97 -0.76 -5.45 6.44
N THR A 98 0.12 -5.38 7.42
CA THR A 98 -0.30 -5.38 8.83
C THR A 98 -0.92 -4.05 9.21
N THR A 99 -1.96 -4.08 10.04
CA THR A 99 -2.60 -2.86 10.56
C THR A 99 -1.60 -1.99 11.32
N ARG A 100 -0.69 -2.61 12.08
CA ARG A 100 0.34 -1.89 12.86
C ARG A 100 1.27 -1.07 11.96
N PHE A 101 1.75 -1.67 10.87
CA PHE A 101 2.62 -0.96 9.91
C PHE A 101 1.88 0.22 9.28
N ARG A 102 0.65 -0.01 8.78
CA ARG A 102 -0.15 1.06 8.15
C ARG A 102 -0.43 2.21 9.12
N VAL A 103 -0.82 1.91 10.36
CA VAL A 103 -1.06 2.94 11.37
C VAL A 103 0.21 3.72 11.68
N MET A 104 1.37 3.05 11.82
CA MET A 104 2.65 3.70 12.07
C MET A 104 3.02 4.68 10.94
N VAL A 105 2.98 4.21 9.68
CA VAL A 105 3.30 5.05 8.51
C VAL A 105 2.33 6.22 8.38
N PHE A 106 1.03 5.97 8.61
CA PHE A 106 0.01 7.01 8.61
C PHE A 106 0.29 8.07 9.67
N SER A 107 0.56 7.67 10.92
CA SER A 107 0.86 8.59 12.01
C SER A 107 2.07 9.47 11.69
N ILE A 108 3.14 8.89 11.12
CA ILE A 108 4.32 9.66 10.69
C ILE A 108 3.93 10.69 9.62
N SER A 109 3.12 10.30 8.62
CA SER A 109 2.65 11.22 7.59
C SER A 109 1.81 12.37 8.14
N ILE A 110 0.96 12.11 9.15
CA ILE A 110 0.15 13.14 9.80
C ILE A 110 1.03 14.10 10.62
N VAL A 111 2.03 13.58 11.34
CA VAL A 111 2.98 14.43 12.07
C VAL A 111 3.75 15.36 11.13
N LEU A 112 4.22 14.84 10.00
CA LEU A 112 4.87 15.66 8.96
C LEU A 112 3.91 16.72 8.42
N LEU A 113 2.67 16.36 8.10
CA LEU A 113 1.67 17.30 7.59
C LEU A 113 1.40 18.43 8.58
N MET A 114 1.15 18.10 9.86
CA MET A 114 0.90 19.10 10.90
C MET A 114 2.11 20.00 11.11
N GLY A 115 3.32 19.44 11.12
CA GLY A 115 4.55 20.23 11.23
C GLY A 115 4.75 21.19 10.05
N SER A 116 4.36 20.77 8.84
CA SER A 116 4.47 21.61 7.63
C SER A 116 3.44 22.72 7.52
N LEU A 117 2.29 22.62 8.20
CA LEU A 117 1.23 23.63 8.17
C LEU A 117 1.42 24.75 9.20
N VAL A 118 2.34 24.57 10.16
CA VAL A 118 2.61 25.54 11.24
C VAL A 118 3.68 26.57 10.84
N HIS A 119 4.33 26.38 9.69
CA HIS A 119 5.31 27.29 9.09
C HIS A 119 4.69 28.07 7.93
#